data_AF-A0A8K0HQP3-F1
#
_entry.id   AF-A0A8K0HQP3-F1
#
_cell.length_a   1.000
_cell.length_b   1.000
_cell.length_c   1.000
_cell.angle_alpha   90.00
_cell.angle_beta   90.00
_cell.angle_gamma   90.00
#
_symmetry.space_group_name_H-M   'P 1'
#
loop_
_entity.id
_entity.type
_entity.pdbx_description
1 polymer ?
#
loop_
_entity_poly.entity_id
_entity_poly.type
_entity_poly.pdbx_seq_one_letter_code
_entity_poly.pdbx_strand_id
1 'polypeptide(L)'
;MASSKGEIGNPIRGGVAVAELEKLSVEQLKAVKEQTDLEVNLLQDSLNNIRTATTRLDLASTALHDLSLRPQGKKMLVPLTASLYVAGTLDDADKVLVDVGTGYFIEILLGAIRDAIIASPSGAAPTP
;
A
#
# COMPACT_ATOMS: atom_id res chain seq x y z
N MET A 1 -32.73 34.63 29.44
CA MET A 1 -31.49 35.19 30.03
C MET A 1 -31.15 34.26 31.19
N ALA A 2 -30.03 33.53 31.29
CA ALA A 2 -28.73 33.61 30.64
C ALA A 2 -28.07 32.22 30.52
N SER A 3 -27.31 32.06 29.43
CA SER A 3 -26.04 31.32 29.24
C SER A 3 -25.88 29.89 29.74
N SER A 4 -26.22 28.95 28.85
CA SER A 4 -25.43 27.72 28.64
C SER A 4 -24.21 28.08 27.79
N LYS A 5 -23.01 27.99 28.37
CA LYS A 5 -21.74 28.13 27.66
C LYS A 5 -21.02 26.79 27.75
N GLY A 6 -21.39 25.87 26.85
CA GLY A 6 -20.61 24.67 26.59
C GLY A 6 -19.39 25.07 25.78
N GLU A 7 -18.22 25.09 26.42
CA GLU A 7 -16.96 25.31 25.73
C GLU A 7 -16.60 24.07 24.90
N ILE A 8 -16.45 24.36 23.61
CA ILE A 8 -16.12 23.53 22.48
C ILE A 8 -14.80 22.81 22.73
N GLY A 9 -14.79 21.51 22.40
CA GLY A 9 -13.64 20.63 22.57
C GLY A 9 -12.35 21.17 21.97
N ASN A 10 -11.25 20.93 22.66
CA ASN A 10 -9.91 21.20 22.16
C ASN A 10 -9.52 20.11 21.16
N PRO A 11 -9.37 20.40 19.85
CA PRO A 11 -8.78 19.45 18.93
C PRO A 11 -7.29 19.39 19.25
N ILE A 12 -6.80 18.21 19.61
CA ILE A 12 -5.36 17.89 19.60
C ILE A 12 -4.90 18.05 18.15
N ARG A 13 -4.40 19.24 17.80
CA ARG A 13 -3.76 19.52 16.51
C ARG A 13 -2.30 19.13 16.63
N GLY A 14 -1.93 18.11 15.84
CA GLY A 14 -0.56 17.71 15.62
C GLY A 14 0.27 18.89 15.10
N GLY A 15 1.47 19.03 15.66
CA GLY A 15 2.40 20.12 15.41
C GLY A 15 2.59 20.96 16.65
N VAL A 16 3.39 20.49 17.60
CA VAL A 16 3.86 21.33 18.70
C VAL A 16 4.70 22.44 18.08
N ALA A 17 4.20 23.68 18.11
CA ALA A 17 4.95 24.82 17.64
C ALA A 17 6.23 24.94 18.49
N VAL A 18 7.38 25.15 17.85
CA VAL A 18 8.69 25.22 18.52
C VAL A 18 8.70 26.26 19.67
N ALA A 19 7.88 27.32 19.56
CA ALA A 19 7.70 28.35 20.59
C ALA A 19 6.90 27.89 21.84
N GLU A 20 6.13 26.80 21.75
CA GLU A 20 5.51 26.16 22.92
C GLU A 20 6.48 25.20 23.62
N LEU A 21 7.42 24.61 22.89
CA LEU A 21 8.42 23.67 23.42
C LEU A 21 9.32 24.31 24.50
N GLU A 22 9.69 25.58 24.32
CA GLU A 22 10.52 26.34 25.27
C GLU A 22 9.81 26.64 26.60
N LYS A 23 8.47 26.51 26.64
CA LYS A 23 7.64 26.78 27.82
C LYS A 23 7.27 25.51 28.60
N LEU A 24 7.62 24.33 28.08
CA LEU A 24 7.30 23.05 28.68
C LEU A 24 8.31 22.68 29.79
N SER A 25 7.84 21.98 30.82
CA SER A 25 8.73 21.37 31.82
C SER A 25 9.53 20.21 31.22
N VAL A 26 10.62 19.83 31.89
CA VAL A 26 11.48 18.71 31.46
C VAL A 26 10.68 17.40 31.35
N GLU A 27 9.72 17.18 32.24
CA GLU A 27 8.85 16.01 32.24
C GLU A 27 7.90 16.02 31.01
N GLN A 28 7.36 17.18 30.66
CA GLN A 28 6.50 17.34 29.48
C GLN A 28 7.30 17.15 28.18
N LEU A 29 8.52 17.68 28.10
CA LEU A 29 9.45 17.47 26.99
C LEU A 29 9.80 15.99 26.81
N LYS A 30 10.00 15.25 27.92
CA LYS A 30 10.24 13.81 27.88
C LYS A 30 9.05 13.04 27.31
N ALA A 31 7.83 13.39 27.72
CA ALA A 31 6.61 12.79 27.18
C ALA A 31 6.45 13.06 25.66
N VAL A 32 6.72 14.29 25.21
CA VAL A 32 6.70 14.65 23.77
C VAL A 32 7.75 13.87 22.98
N LYS A 33 8.96 13.71 23.54
CA LYS A 33 10.01 12.88 22.94
C LYS A 33 9.53 11.43 22.76
N GLU A 34 9.03 10.81 23.82
CA GLU A 34 8.55 9.42 23.78
C GLU A 34 7.42 9.25 22.76
N GLN A 35 6.49 10.20 22.68
CA GLN A 35 5.44 10.20 21.66
C GLN A 35 6.01 10.33 20.24
N THR A 36 6.96 11.23 20.03
CA THR A 36 7.61 11.42 18.72
C THR A 36 8.37 10.17 18.30
N ASP A 37 9.07 9.51 19.22
CA ASP A 37 9.78 8.25 18.95
C ASP A 37 8.80 7.15 18.51
N LEU A 38 7.62 7.06 19.14
CA LEU A 38 6.57 6.12 18.73
C LEU A 38 6.01 6.43 17.34
N GLU A 39 5.75 7.70 17.04
CA GLU A 39 5.26 8.13 15.72
C GLU A 39 6.28 7.84 14.63
N VAL A 40 7.57 8.09 14.88
CA VAL A 40 8.66 7.77 13.95
C VAL A 40 8.73 6.27 13.66
N ASN A 41 8.64 5.42 14.69
CA ASN A 41 8.64 3.97 14.52
C ASN A 41 7.44 3.51 13.67
N LEU A 42 6.24 4.02 13.96
CA LEU A 42 5.04 3.69 13.18
C LEU A 42 5.16 4.12 11.71
N LEU A 43 5.72 5.30 11.45
CA LEU A 43 5.96 5.78 10.09
C LEU A 43 7.00 4.92 9.34
N GLN A 44 8.06 4.47 10.03
CA GLN A 44 9.04 3.56 9.45
C GLN A 44 8.43 2.22 9.07
N ASP A 45 7.60 1.64 9.94
CA ASP A 45 6.89 0.38 9.66
C ASP A 45 5.93 0.53 8.48
N SER A 46 5.16 1.62 8.45
CA SER A 46 4.26 1.94 7.34
C SER A 46 5.01 2.06 6.01
N LEU A 47 6.16 2.75 6.00
CA LEU A 47 7.01 2.89 4.82
C LEU A 47 7.54 1.54 4.32
N ASN A 48 7.96 0.66 5.23
CA ASN A 48 8.42 -0.68 4.87
C ASN A 48 7.30 -1.55 4.28
N ASN A 49 6.10 -1.45 4.83
CA ASN A 49 4.91 -2.14 4.31
C ASN A 49 4.56 -1.65 2.90
N ILE A 50 4.56 -0.32 2.68
CA ILE A 50 4.30 0.27 1.36
C ILE A 50 5.35 -0.19 0.35
N ARG A 51 6.64 -0.12 0.70
CA ARG A 51 7.72 -0.58 -0.18
C ARG A 51 7.56 -2.04 -0.57
N THR A 52 7.23 -2.89 0.39
CA THR A 52 6.97 -4.32 0.12
C THR A 52 5.78 -4.51 -0.82
N ALA A 53 4.70 -3.75 -0.63
CA ALA A 53 3.55 -3.78 -1.53
C ALA A 53 3.90 -3.29 -2.94
N THR A 54 4.68 -2.21 -3.06
CA THR A 54 5.16 -1.70 -4.36
C THR A 54 5.99 -2.75 -5.09
N THR A 55 6.93 -3.42 -4.41
CA THR A 55 7.71 -4.51 -5.03
C THR A 55 6.83 -5.65 -5.52
N ARG A 56 5.81 -6.03 -4.74
CA ARG A 56 4.86 -7.08 -5.17
C ARG A 56 4.03 -6.66 -6.38
N LEU A 57 3.61 -5.40 -6.44
CA LEU A 57 2.87 -4.85 -7.59
C LEU A 57 3.74 -4.80 -8.85
N ASP A 58 5.02 -4.45 -8.72
CA ASP A 58 5.96 -4.42 -9.84
C ASP A 58 6.24 -5.83 -10.41
N LEU A 59 6.43 -6.80 -9.51
CA LEU A 59 6.53 -8.23 -9.88
C LEU A 59 5.24 -8.73 -10.56
N ALA A 60 4.07 -8.34 -10.04
CA ALA A 60 2.79 -8.69 -10.66
C ALA A 60 2.63 -8.06 -12.04
N SER A 61 2.99 -6.78 -12.21
CA SER A 61 2.99 -6.08 -13.51
C SER A 61 3.85 -6.82 -14.54
N THR A 62 5.08 -7.19 -14.16
CA THR A 62 6.00 -7.95 -15.01
C THR A 62 5.43 -9.33 -15.36
N ALA A 63 4.87 -10.05 -14.38
CA ALA A 63 4.26 -11.36 -14.61
C ALA A 63 3.03 -11.30 -15.54
N LEU A 64 2.20 -10.25 -15.43
CA LEU A 64 1.07 -10.00 -16.32
C LEU A 64 1.53 -9.67 -17.74
N HIS A 65 2.61 -8.90 -17.88
CA HIS A 65 3.23 -8.66 -19.18
C HIS A 65 3.74 -9.97 -19.81
N ASP A 66 4.47 -10.79 -19.05
CA ASP A 66 4.95 -12.10 -19.49
C ASP A 66 3.81 -13.05 -19.87
N LEU A 67 2.67 -12.97 -19.17
CA LEU A 67 1.48 -13.75 -19.48
C LEU A 67 0.85 -13.30 -20.81
N SER A 68 0.79 -11.99 -21.07
CA SER A 68 0.22 -11.43 -22.32
C SER A 68 0.96 -11.87 -23.58
N LEU A 69 2.25 -12.22 -23.46
CA LEU A 69 3.08 -12.69 -24.56
C LEU A 69 2.99 -14.21 -24.78
N ARG A 70 2.29 -14.95 -23.90
CA ARG A 70 2.21 -16.41 -23.96
C ARG A 70 0.93 -16.82 -24.70
N PRO A 71 1.04 -17.65 -25.75
CA PRO A 71 -0.14 -18.18 -26.41
C PRO A 71 -0.92 -19.12 -25.48
N GLN A 72 -2.24 -19.16 -25.67
CA GLN A 72 -3.11 -20.18 -25.08
C GLN A 72 -2.61 -21.58 -25.45
N GLY A 73 -2.81 -22.55 -24.55
CA GLY A 73 -2.34 -23.92 -24.73
C GLY A 73 -0.85 -24.14 -24.45
N LYS A 74 -0.11 -23.11 -23.99
CA LYS A 74 1.32 -23.26 -23.67
C LYS A 74 1.52 -24.13 -22.42
N LYS A 75 2.37 -25.15 -22.53
CA LYS A 75 2.80 -25.96 -21.39
C LYS A 75 3.66 -25.15 -20.43
N MET A 76 3.39 -25.26 -19.13
CA MET A 76 4.12 -24.58 -18.07
C MET A 76 4.19 -25.43 -16.80
N LEU A 77 5.14 -25.10 -15.93
CA LEU A 77 5.27 -25.72 -14.62
C LEU A 77 4.55 -24.86 -13.59
N VAL A 78 3.55 -25.43 -12.93
CA VAL A 78 2.81 -24.78 -11.85
C VAL A 78 3.38 -25.26 -10.51
N PRO A 79 3.79 -24.35 -9.61
CA PRO A 79 4.26 -24.73 -8.29
C PRO A 79 3.08 -25.23 -7.43
N LEU A 80 3.19 -26.45 -6.89
CA LEU A 80 2.27 -26.96 -5.86
C LEU A 80 2.77 -26.59 -4.46
N THR A 81 4.09 -26.62 -4.27
CA THR A 81 4.78 -26.25 -3.03
C THR A 81 6.11 -25.58 -3.37
N ALA A 82 6.87 -25.15 -2.37
CA ALA A 82 8.19 -24.55 -2.56
C ALA A 82 9.20 -25.46 -3.32
N SER A 83 8.99 -26.79 -3.31
CA SER A 83 9.92 -27.75 -3.92
C SER A 83 9.28 -28.66 -4.97
N LEU A 84 7.98 -28.52 -5.26
CA LEU A 84 7.26 -29.39 -6.19
C LEU A 84 6.57 -28.58 -7.28
N TYR A 85 6.85 -28.95 -8.53
CA TYR A 85 6.24 -28.38 -9.71
C TYR A 85 5.53 -29.47 -10.52
N VAL A 86 4.34 -29.16 -11.02
CA VAL A 86 3.56 -30.06 -11.87
C VAL A 86 3.40 -29.43 -13.25
N ALA A 87 3.48 -30.25 -14.30
CA ALA A 87 3.22 -29.82 -15.66
C ALA A 87 1.72 -29.51 -15.83
N GLY A 88 1.42 -28.28 -16.24
CA GLY A 88 0.09 -27.81 -16.59
C GLY A 88 0.10 -27.15 -17.97
N THR A 89 -1.09 -26.83 -18.46
CA THR A 89 -1.29 -26.12 -19.72
C THR A 89 -2.07 -24.86 -19.44
N LEU A 90 -1.62 -23.72 -19.96
CA LEU A 90 -2.35 -22.46 -19.85
C LEU A 90 -3.63 -22.54 -20.69
N ASP A 91 -4.79 -22.43 -20.04
CA ASP A 91 -6.08 -22.45 -20.73
C ASP A 91 -6.39 -21.07 -21.32
N ASP A 92 -6.76 -20.10 -20.47
CA ASP A 92 -7.03 -18.73 -20.86
C ASP A 92 -6.00 -17.76 -20.28
N ALA A 93 -5.26 -17.08 -21.16
CA ALA A 93 -4.26 -16.07 -20.78
C ALA A 93 -4.88 -14.68 -20.52
N ASP A 94 -6.12 -14.45 -20.97
CA ASP A 94 -6.78 -13.15 -20.88
C ASP A 94 -7.56 -12.97 -19.58
N LYS A 95 -7.69 -14.03 -18.77
CA LYS A 95 -8.40 -14.00 -17.49
C LYS A 95 -7.44 -14.18 -16.35
N VAL A 96 -7.52 -13.28 -15.38
CA VAL A 96 -6.70 -13.34 -14.17
C VAL A 96 -7.55 -13.15 -12.93
N LEU A 97 -7.15 -13.83 -11.87
CA LEU A 97 -7.75 -13.68 -10.55
C LEU A 97 -7.00 -12.63 -9.76
N VAL A 98 -7.73 -11.67 -9.19
CA VAL A 98 -7.19 -10.63 -8.31
C VAL A 98 -7.76 -10.80 -6.92
N ASP A 99 -6.86 -10.89 -5.94
CA ASP A 99 -7.19 -10.84 -4.52
C ASP A 99 -7.56 -9.41 -4.12
N VAL A 100 -8.79 -9.21 -3.64
CA VAL A 100 -9.27 -7.91 -3.12
C VAL A 100 -9.22 -7.84 -1.59
N GLY A 101 -8.71 -8.87 -0.94
CA GLY A 101 -8.63 -9.01 0.50
C GLY A 101 -9.81 -9.78 1.11
N THR A 102 -9.70 -10.10 2.40
CA THR A 102 -10.71 -10.83 3.18
C THR A 102 -11.11 -12.22 2.63
N GLY A 103 -10.29 -12.79 1.75
CA GLY A 103 -10.51 -14.10 1.12
C GLY A 103 -11.37 -14.07 -0.14
N TYR A 104 -11.63 -12.88 -0.70
CA TYR A 104 -12.37 -12.74 -1.96
C TYR A 104 -11.42 -12.56 -3.14
N PHE A 105 -11.75 -13.23 -4.24
CA PHE A 105 -11.04 -13.14 -5.51
C PHE A 105 -12.03 -12.76 -6.60
N ILE A 106 -11.64 -11.80 -7.44
CA ILE A 106 -12.41 -11.39 -8.62
C ILE A 106 -11.68 -11.84 -9.87
N GLU A 107 -12.43 -12.39 -10.82
CA GLU A 107 -11.91 -12.67 -12.17
C GLU A 107 -12.07 -11.40 -13.01
N ILE A 108 -10.96 -10.95 -13.60
CA ILE A 108 -10.95 -9.77 -14.46
C ILE A 108 -10.12 -10.02 -15.72
N LEU A 109 -10.39 -9.24 -16.75
CA LEU A 109 -9.67 -9.29 -18.02
C LEU A 109 -8.28 -8.68 -17.89
N LEU A 110 -7.29 -9.31 -18.52
CA LEU A 110 -5.88 -8.92 -18.49
C LEU A 110 -5.68 -7.46 -18.96
N GLY A 111 -6.41 -7.04 -19.99
CA GLY A 111 -6.37 -5.65 -20.47
C GLY A 111 -6.80 -4.65 -19.40
N ALA A 112 -7.89 -4.93 -18.69
CA ALA A 112 -8.44 -4.03 -17.68
C ALA A 112 -7.51 -3.87 -16.47
N ILE A 113 -6.90 -4.96 -16.00
CA ILE A 113 -6.00 -4.91 -14.85
C ILE A 113 -4.66 -4.26 -15.17
N ARG A 114 -4.16 -4.44 -16.40
CA ARG A 114 -2.90 -3.84 -16.84
C ARG A 114 -3.01 -2.31 -16.76
N ASP A 115 -4.12 -1.77 -17.24
CA ASP A 115 -4.38 -0.33 -17.17
C ASP A 115 -4.51 0.13 -15.71
N ALA A 116 -5.18 -0.64 -14.84
CA ALA A 116 -5.32 -0.27 -13.42
C ALA A 116 -3.99 -0.30 -12.64
N ILE A 117 -3.10 -1.27 -12.90
CA ILE A 117 -1.80 -1.36 -12.22
C ILE A 117 -0.83 -0.28 -12.75
N ILE A 118 -0.86 0.01 -14.06
CA ILE A 118 0.02 1.00 -14.68
C ILE A 118 -0.49 2.45 -14.49
N ALA A 119 -1.79 2.66 -14.31
CA ALA A 119 -2.38 4.00 -14.11
C ALA A 119 -2.12 4.63 -12.74
N SER A 120 -1.38 3.96 -11.84
CA SER A 120 -0.79 4.67 -10.68
C SER A 120 0.42 5.45 -11.17
N PRO A 121 0.38 6.79 -11.14
CA PRO A 121 1.24 7.63 -11.96
C PRO A 121 2.68 7.48 -11.53
N SER A 122 3.49 6.91 -12.43
CA SER A 122 4.87 7.32 -12.58
C SER A 122 4.89 8.85 -12.57
N GLY A 123 5.69 9.44 -11.67
CA GLY A 123 5.81 10.87 -11.44
C GLY A 123 6.44 11.64 -12.61
N ALA A 124 5.82 11.58 -13.78
CA ALA A 124 6.08 12.49 -14.89
C ALA A 124 5.27 13.76 -14.65
N ALA A 125 5.92 14.75 -14.03
CA ALA A 125 5.43 16.12 -14.08
C ALA A 125 5.24 16.52 -15.57
N PRO A 126 4.09 17.09 -15.96
CA PRO A 126 3.97 17.72 -17.26
C PRO A 126 4.91 18.93 -17.25
N THR A 127 6.04 18.82 -17.96
CA THR A 127 6.89 19.98 -18.24
C THR A 127 6.29 20.73 -19.44
N PRO A 128 6.39 22.06 -19.44
CA PRO A 128 5.53 22.97 -20.21
C PRO A 128 5.75 22.92 -21.73
#